data_AF-A0A9P6ZIE7-F1
#
_entry.id   AF-A0A9P6ZIE7-F1
#
_cell.length_a   1.000
_cell.length_b   1.000
_cell.length_c   1.000
_cell.angle_alpha   90.00
_cell.angle_beta   90.00
_cell.angle_gamma   90.00
#
_symmetry.space_group_name_H-M   'P 1'
#
loop_
_entity.id
_entity.type
_entity.pdbx_description
1 polymer ?
#
loop_
_entity_poly.entity_id
_entity_poly.type
_entity_poly.pdbx_seq_one_letter_code
_entity_poly.pdbx_strand_id
1 'polypeptide(L)'
;MAGELYLKVLFGYCYSSLKWTRSQLFLRSRMLMQNRRVNAWNAFVRAKLQDANDGLEKGERIKLTNFIAENKAGLLRAYGQLTVAEKRVYNAQVLQARQEKSSAARANPKAVWHDMNATFTSMDHEVGAACSLVICLHSLHWTALCARMGMECFYIAVRGGIEDLSELKIFFTKKAQKFVSSILRVEPRHLGLKLEVFVVGKLSTNNSRPLNKLIAECRELIQDGLGFILLEQNDLHKMKMNYRNYECAIVEHCGVALINWPLSGVVQNPSKIGGRNQVQTLLDALQSNQCKWVSLSEEELSQRMTDNRARQACSEVVYIPRKQRTAPTAKKSAKVIIDSSESSSDESIG
;
A
#
# COMPACT_ATOMS: atom_id res chain seq x y z
N MET A 1 -34.69 23.61 13.94
CA MET A 1 -34.02 22.47 14.59
C MET A 1 -34.96 21.26 14.64
N ALA A 2 -35.25 20.64 13.49
CA ALA A 2 -36.10 19.44 13.40
C ALA A 2 -35.79 18.63 12.12
N GLY A 3 -34.52 18.64 11.68
CA GLY A 3 -34.10 18.04 10.40
C GLY A 3 -32.95 17.03 10.49
N GLU A 4 -32.28 16.89 11.65
CA GLU A 4 -31.07 16.05 11.78
C GLU A 4 -31.30 14.72 12.50
N LEU A 5 -32.52 14.44 12.98
CA LEU A 5 -32.83 13.23 13.75
C LEU A 5 -33.51 12.11 12.94
N TYR A 6 -33.84 12.33 11.67
CA TYR A 6 -34.51 11.32 10.83
C TYR A 6 -33.58 10.54 9.87
N LEU A 7 -32.28 10.84 9.84
CA LEU A 7 -31.31 10.19 8.96
C LEU A 7 -30.43 9.13 9.64
N LYS A 8 -30.77 8.73 10.87
CA LYS A 8 -30.06 7.66 11.61
C LYS A 8 -30.79 6.30 11.64
N VAL A 9 -31.97 6.16 11.03
CA VAL A 9 -32.79 4.93 11.15
C VAL A 9 -32.85 4.08 9.86
N LEU A 10 -32.39 4.57 8.71
CA LEU A 10 -32.57 3.84 7.43
C LEU A 10 -31.31 3.23 6.79
N PHE A 11 -30.12 3.44 7.34
CA PHE A 11 -28.92 2.73 6.89
C PHE A 11 -28.33 1.95 8.06
N GLY A 12 -28.90 0.77 8.32
CA GLY A 12 -28.22 -0.28 9.07
C GLY A 12 -26.95 -0.65 8.31
N TYR A 13 -25.82 -0.03 8.69
CA TYR A 13 -24.50 -0.47 8.28
C TYR A 13 -24.30 -1.89 8.80
N CYS A 14 -24.61 -2.87 7.96
CA CYS A 14 -24.22 -4.25 8.20
C CYS A 14 -22.72 -4.37 7.93
N TYR A 15 -21.90 -3.83 8.84
CA TYR A 15 -20.52 -4.29 8.97
C TYR A 15 -20.59 -5.70 9.53
N SER A 16 -20.79 -6.66 8.64
CA SER A 16 -20.50 -8.04 8.96
C SER A 16 -19.05 -8.09 9.39
N SER A 17 -18.80 -8.35 10.69
CA SER A 17 -17.44 -8.39 11.22
C SER A 17 -16.57 -9.32 10.36
N LEU A 18 -15.26 -9.06 10.26
CA LEU A 18 -14.34 -9.96 9.57
C LEU A 18 -14.51 -11.42 10.02
N LYS A 19 -14.91 -11.62 11.29
CA LYS A 19 -15.26 -12.92 11.88
C LYS A 19 -16.55 -13.51 11.31
N TRP A 20 -17.60 -12.73 11.09
CA TRP A 20 -18.84 -13.15 10.43
C TRP A 20 -18.59 -13.48 8.95
N THR A 21 -17.89 -12.60 8.24
CA THR A 21 -17.58 -12.79 6.81
C THR A 21 -16.65 -13.99 6.60
N ARG A 22 -15.67 -14.19 7.50
CA ARG A 22 -14.90 -15.44 7.57
C ARG A 22 -15.83 -16.63 7.79
N SER A 23 -16.70 -16.59 8.79
CA SER A 23 -17.59 -17.72 9.07
C SER A 23 -18.54 -18.08 7.93
N GLN A 24 -18.94 -17.11 7.10
CA GLN A 24 -19.84 -17.31 5.95
C GLN A 24 -19.09 -17.72 4.68
N LEU A 25 -17.97 -17.08 4.33
CA LEU A 25 -17.17 -17.47 3.16
C LEU A 25 -16.42 -18.80 3.37
N PHE A 26 -16.06 -19.11 4.62
CA PHE A 26 -15.47 -20.38 5.02
C PHE A 26 -16.53 -21.39 5.53
N LEU A 27 -17.75 -21.37 4.99
CA LEU A 27 -18.77 -22.42 5.23
C LEU A 27 -18.16 -23.83 5.09
N ARG A 28 -17.18 -24.01 4.19
CA ARG A 28 -16.41 -25.24 4.03
C ARG A 28 -15.22 -25.45 4.96
N SER A 29 -14.65 -24.42 5.59
CA SER A 29 -13.60 -24.66 6.61
C SER A 29 -14.19 -25.38 7.83
N ARG A 30 -15.48 -25.18 8.15
CA ARG A 30 -16.19 -26.03 9.14
C ARG A 30 -16.31 -27.50 8.71
N MET A 31 -16.42 -27.79 7.40
CA MET A 31 -16.44 -29.16 6.88
C MET A 31 -15.03 -29.77 6.72
N LEU A 32 -14.03 -28.99 6.28
CA LEU A 32 -12.62 -29.39 6.18
C LEU A 32 -11.97 -29.54 7.58
N MET A 33 -12.46 -28.80 8.58
CA MET A 33 -12.10 -28.93 9.99
C MET A 33 -12.93 -29.98 10.74
N GLN A 34 -13.75 -30.81 10.07
CA GLN A 34 -14.18 -32.06 10.67
C GLN A 34 -13.01 -33.03 10.71
N ASN A 35 -12.03 -32.70 11.54
CA ASN A 35 -11.00 -33.63 11.94
C ASN A 35 -11.70 -34.87 12.48
N ARG A 36 -11.46 -36.02 11.84
CA ARG A 36 -12.02 -37.31 12.25
C ARG A 36 -11.90 -37.43 13.78
N ARG A 37 -13.01 -37.80 14.41
CA ARG A 37 -13.10 -38.00 15.87
C ARG A 37 -11.94 -38.91 16.29
N VAL A 38 -11.20 -38.48 17.31
CA VAL A 38 -10.04 -39.24 17.79
C VAL A 38 -10.54 -40.58 18.32
N ASN A 39 -9.97 -41.66 17.80
CA ASN A 39 -10.23 -43.00 18.28
C ASN A 39 -9.20 -43.35 19.36
N ALA A 40 -9.66 -43.69 20.56
CA ALA A 40 -8.82 -44.00 21.71
C ALA A 40 -7.86 -45.18 21.46
N TRP A 41 -8.28 -46.18 20.67
CA TRP A 41 -7.40 -47.27 20.26
C TRP A 41 -6.24 -46.77 19.41
N ASN A 42 -6.54 -45.93 18.41
CA ASN A 42 -5.49 -45.38 17.54
C ASN A 42 -4.54 -44.44 18.30
N ALA A 43 -5.06 -43.70 19.28
CA ALA A 43 -4.25 -42.85 20.15
C ALA A 43 -3.31 -43.70 21.01
N PHE A 44 -3.83 -44.76 21.66
CA PHE A 44 -3.07 -45.70 22.47
C PHE A 44 -1.97 -46.42 21.67
N VAL A 45 -2.29 -46.97 20.51
CA VAL A 45 -1.32 -47.69 19.67
C VAL A 45 -0.21 -46.75 19.18
N ARG A 46 -0.54 -45.50 18.84
CA ARG A 46 0.47 -44.51 18.45
C ARG A 46 1.38 -44.10 19.60
N ALA A 47 0.84 -43.96 20.82
CA ALA A 47 1.65 -43.71 22.00
C ALA A 47 2.62 -44.88 22.25
N LYS A 48 2.14 -46.12 22.20
CA LYS A 48 3.00 -47.30 22.38
C LYS A 48 4.03 -47.50 21.28
N LEU A 49 3.71 -47.15 20.04
CA LEU A 49 4.68 -47.11 18.95
C LEU A 49 5.73 -46.01 19.18
N GLN A 50 5.33 -44.87 19.75
CA GLN A 50 6.25 -43.79 20.05
C GLN A 50 7.19 -44.17 21.21
N ASP A 51 6.67 -44.81 22.26
CA ASP A 51 7.47 -45.39 23.34
C ASP A 51 8.49 -46.41 22.77
N ALA A 52 8.06 -47.28 21.86
CA ALA A 52 8.92 -48.30 21.25
C ALA A 52 9.95 -47.74 20.25
N ASN A 53 9.70 -46.55 19.71
CA ASN A 53 10.61 -45.84 18.81
C ASN A 53 11.45 -44.79 19.54
N ASP A 54 11.27 -44.63 20.84
CA ASP A 54 12.04 -43.68 21.63
C ASP A 54 13.50 -44.18 21.74
N GLY A 55 14.45 -43.34 21.36
CA GLY A 55 15.87 -43.72 21.25
C GLY A 55 16.31 -44.32 19.90
N LEU A 56 15.40 -44.60 18.95
CA LEU A 56 15.77 -45.06 17.60
C LEU A 56 15.97 -43.91 16.60
N GLU A 57 17.05 -44.01 15.80
CA GLU A 57 17.34 -43.07 14.72
C GLU A 57 16.29 -43.13 13.61
N LYS A 58 16.14 -42.04 12.84
CA LYS A 58 15.03 -41.87 11.87
C LYS A 58 14.90 -42.98 10.82
N GLY A 59 15.98 -43.68 10.48
CA GLY A 59 15.98 -44.79 9.51
C GLY A 59 15.58 -46.15 10.09
N GLU A 60 15.78 -46.35 11.41
CA GLU A 60 15.59 -47.64 12.09
C GLU A 60 14.25 -47.74 12.81
N ARG A 61 13.46 -46.67 12.79
CA ARG A 61 12.14 -46.64 13.44
C ARG A 61 11.19 -47.67 12.86
N ILE A 62 10.53 -48.38 13.75
CA ILE A 62 9.56 -49.41 13.43
C ILE A 62 8.33 -48.75 12.81
N LYS A 63 7.93 -49.25 11.63
CA LYS A 63 6.71 -48.81 10.95
C LYS A 63 5.47 -49.32 11.70
N LEU A 64 4.43 -48.48 11.76
CA LEU A 64 3.17 -48.79 12.45
C LEU A 64 2.54 -50.12 12.04
N THR A 65 2.61 -50.46 10.74
CA THR A 65 2.07 -51.72 10.21
C THR A 65 2.76 -52.94 10.80
N ASN A 66 4.09 -52.89 10.90
CA ASN A 66 4.90 -54.00 11.40
C ASN A 66 4.71 -54.14 12.91
N PHE A 67 4.73 -53.01 13.63
CA PHE A 67 4.49 -52.98 15.07
C PHE A 67 3.13 -53.56 15.47
N ILE A 68 2.07 -53.24 14.73
CA ILE A 68 0.74 -53.81 14.99
C ILE A 68 0.71 -55.30 14.69
N ALA A 69 1.35 -55.75 13.61
CA ALA A 69 1.38 -57.17 13.23
C ALA A 69 2.07 -58.03 14.31
N GLU A 70 3.20 -57.56 14.83
CA GLU A 70 4.01 -58.28 15.82
C GLU A 70 3.39 -58.23 17.22
N ASN A 71 2.79 -57.10 17.62
CA ASN A 71 2.34 -56.88 19.00
C ASN A 71 0.81 -56.93 19.18
N LYS A 72 0.06 -57.42 18.18
CA LYS A 72 -1.41 -57.35 18.14
C LYS A 72 -2.08 -57.88 19.42
N ALA A 73 -1.70 -59.09 19.84
CA ALA A 73 -2.32 -59.76 20.98
C ALA A 73 -2.03 -59.04 22.31
N GLY A 74 -0.80 -58.55 22.48
CA GLY A 74 -0.40 -57.78 23.66
C GLY A 74 -1.10 -56.42 23.74
N LEU A 75 -1.19 -55.71 22.61
CA LEU A 75 -1.86 -54.41 22.53
C LEU A 75 -3.36 -54.51 22.85
N LEU A 76 -4.05 -55.53 22.33
CA LEU A 76 -5.47 -55.73 22.61
C LEU A 76 -5.73 -56.03 24.09
N ARG A 77 -4.88 -56.86 24.72
CA ARG A 77 -4.97 -57.16 26.16
C ARG A 77 -4.75 -55.90 27.00
N ALA A 78 -3.68 -55.17 26.72
CA ALA A 78 -3.35 -53.93 27.45
C ALA A 78 -4.46 -52.87 27.30
N TYR A 79 -5.08 -52.76 26.13
CA TYR A 79 -6.19 -51.84 25.91
C TYR A 79 -7.51 -52.27 26.56
N GLY A 80 -7.74 -53.58 26.69
CA GLY A 80 -8.85 -54.12 27.46
C GLY A 80 -8.79 -53.73 28.94
N GLN A 81 -7.58 -53.69 29.50
CA GLN A 81 -7.33 -53.33 30.91
C GLN A 81 -7.40 -51.83 31.20
N LEU A 82 -7.27 -50.99 30.17
CA LEU A 82 -7.33 -49.53 30.31
C LEU A 82 -8.72 -49.05 30.74
N THR A 83 -8.73 -48.23 31.79
CA THR A 83 -9.91 -47.53 32.28
C THR A 83 -10.40 -46.47 31.30
N VAL A 84 -11.65 -46.03 31.47
CA VAL A 84 -12.23 -44.96 30.64
C VAL A 84 -11.48 -43.63 30.82
N ALA A 85 -10.96 -43.36 32.02
CA ALA A 85 -10.19 -42.15 32.32
C ALA A 85 -8.86 -42.14 31.55
N GLU A 86 -8.12 -43.24 31.55
CA GLU A 86 -6.84 -43.34 30.83
C GLU A 86 -7.03 -43.25 29.32
N LYS A 87 -8.10 -43.86 28.78
CA LYS A 87 -8.49 -43.72 27.36
C LYS A 87 -8.74 -42.26 26.97
N ARG A 88 -9.28 -41.44 27.88
CA ARG A 88 -9.48 -39.99 27.65
C ARG A 88 -8.16 -39.23 27.64
N VAL A 89 -7.19 -39.61 28.47
CA VAL A 89 -5.86 -38.99 28.50
C VAL A 89 -5.15 -39.16 27.15
N TYR A 90 -5.15 -40.36 26.57
CA TYR A 90 -4.59 -40.59 25.24
C TYR A 90 -5.27 -39.74 24.15
N ASN A 91 -6.61 -39.59 24.22
CA ASN A 91 -7.33 -38.72 23.29
C ASN A 91 -6.93 -37.25 23.46
N ALA A 92 -6.77 -36.78 24.70
CA ALA A 92 -6.40 -35.41 24.99
C ALA A 92 -5.00 -35.07 24.45
N GLN A 93 -4.03 -35.96 24.61
CA GLN A 93 -2.68 -35.81 24.06
C GLN A 93 -2.68 -35.67 22.53
N VAL A 94 -3.48 -36.48 21.83
CA VAL A 94 -3.62 -36.38 20.37
C VAL A 94 -4.27 -35.06 19.95
N LEU A 95 -5.25 -34.57 20.71
CA LEU A 95 -5.89 -33.28 20.43
C LEU A 95 -4.92 -32.11 20.65
N GLN A 96 -4.12 -32.14 21.70
CA GLN A 96 -3.09 -31.14 21.96
C GLN A 96 -2.03 -31.11 20.84
N ALA A 97 -1.50 -32.28 20.45
CA ALA A 97 -0.54 -32.38 19.34
C ALA A 97 -1.12 -31.90 17.99
N ARG A 98 -2.44 -32.02 17.77
CA ARG A 98 -3.13 -31.44 16.59
C ARG A 98 -3.16 -29.92 16.66
N GLN A 99 -3.43 -29.34 17.84
CA GLN A 99 -3.47 -27.90 18.03
C GLN A 99 -2.10 -27.26 17.79
N GLU A 100 -1.04 -27.84 18.36
CA GLU A 100 0.34 -27.36 18.19
C GLU A 100 0.83 -27.43 16.73
N LYS A 101 0.42 -28.43 15.95
CA LYS A 101 0.75 -28.52 14.53
C LYS A 101 -0.04 -27.52 13.67
N SER A 102 -1.27 -27.19 14.07
CA SER A 102 -2.12 -26.27 13.32
C SER A 102 -1.67 -24.81 13.41
N SER A 103 -0.98 -24.42 14.48
CA SER A 103 -0.44 -23.06 14.67
C SER A 103 0.91 -22.84 13.98
N ALA A 104 1.68 -23.91 13.72
CA ALA A 104 3.04 -23.83 13.17
C ALA A 104 3.12 -24.01 11.64
N ALA A 105 2.10 -24.57 10.99
CA ALA A 105 2.14 -24.85 9.55
C ALA A 105 1.87 -23.59 8.73
N ARG A 106 2.92 -22.95 8.20
CA ARG A 106 2.76 -22.13 6.98
C ARG A 106 2.34 -23.09 5.87
N ALA A 107 1.13 -22.92 5.36
CA ALA A 107 0.63 -23.73 4.25
C ALA A 107 1.53 -23.49 3.02
N ASN A 108 2.02 -24.58 2.42
CA ASN A 108 2.80 -24.54 1.18
C ASN A 108 2.02 -23.74 0.12
N PRO A 109 2.61 -22.73 -0.55
CA PRO A 109 1.92 -21.91 -1.55
C PRO A 109 1.17 -22.73 -2.62
N LYS A 110 1.73 -23.87 -3.05
CA LYS A 110 1.05 -24.80 -3.97
C LYS A 110 -0.18 -25.45 -3.34
N ALA A 111 -0.09 -25.85 -2.06
CA ALA A 111 -1.22 -26.42 -1.34
C ALA A 111 -2.31 -25.38 -1.10
N VAL A 112 -1.95 -24.13 -0.79
CA VAL A 112 -2.89 -23.00 -0.69
C VAL A 112 -3.58 -22.75 -2.03
N TRP A 113 -2.83 -22.76 -3.14
CA TRP A 113 -3.39 -22.62 -4.48
C TRP A 113 -4.35 -23.76 -4.82
N HIS A 114 -3.99 -25.02 -4.54
CA HIS A 114 -4.86 -26.18 -4.74
C HIS A 114 -6.11 -26.13 -3.85
N ASP A 115 -5.99 -25.71 -2.59
CA ASP A 115 -7.11 -25.59 -1.65
C ASP A 115 -8.05 -24.45 -2.04
N MET A 116 -7.48 -23.31 -2.44
CA MET A 116 -8.22 -22.17 -2.98
C MET A 116 -8.99 -22.61 -4.23
N ASN A 117 -8.32 -23.23 -5.20
CA ASN A 117 -8.98 -23.73 -6.41
C ASN A 117 -10.01 -24.81 -6.10
N ALA A 118 -9.74 -25.78 -5.22
CA ALA A 118 -10.72 -26.80 -4.83
C ALA A 118 -11.94 -26.19 -4.10
N THR A 119 -11.74 -25.13 -3.31
CA THR A 119 -12.81 -24.38 -2.66
C THR A 119 -13.67 -23.66 -3.70
N PHE A 120 -13.05 -23.01 -4.69
CA PHE A 120 -13.76 -22.41 -5.82
C PHE A 120 -14.48 -23.46 -6.67
N THR A 121 -13.83 -24.58 -7.01
CA THR A 121 -14.42 -25.72 -7.73
C THR A 121 -15.54 -26.39 -6.95
N SER A 122 -15.52 -26.31 -5.63
CA SER A 122 -16.66 -26.78 -4.83
C SER A 122 -17.82 -25.82 -4.80
N MET A 123 -17.56 -24.50 -4.78
CA MET A 123 -18.62 -23.52 -5.00
C MET A 123 -19.27 -23.75 -6.38
N ASP A 124 -18.50 -24.29 -7.33
CA ASP A 124 -18.97 -24.72 -8.65
C ASP A 124 -19.77 -26.04 -8.66
N HIS A 125 -19.72 -26.86 -7.61
CA HIS A 125 -20.38 -28.18 -7.58
C HIS A 125 -21.69 -28.24 -6.80
N GLU A 126 -21.99 -27.28 -5.91
CA GLU A 126 -23.17 -27.36 -5.03
C GLU A 126 -24.52 -27.01 -5.69
N VAL A 127 -24.57 -26.66 -6.99
CA VAL A 127 -25.82 -26.67 -7.79
C VAL A 127 -25.54 -26.98 -9.26
N GLY A 128 -25.17 -28.22 -9.62
CA GLY A 128 -25.20 -28.61 -11.04
C GLY A 128 -24.36 -29.82 -11.40
N ALA A 129 -24.89 -31.02 -11.17
CA ALA A 129 -24.47 -32.16 -11.96
C ALA A 129 -24.84 -31.88 -13.43
N ALA A 130 -23.85 -32.07 -14.32
CA ALA A 130 -23.87 -31.89 -15.77
C ALA A 130 -23.66 -30.46 -16.29
N CYS A 131 -22.39 -30.06 -16.48
CA CYS A 131 -21.94 -29.56 -17.78
C CYS A 131 -20.41 -29.43 -17.81
N SER A 132 -19.78 -30.02 -18.82
CA SER A 132 -18.34 -29.94 -19.07
C SER A 132 -18.04 -28.68 -19.89
N LEU A 133 -17.74 -27.54 -19.24
CA LEU A 133 -16.98 -26.43 -19.83
C LEU A 133 -16.48 -25.47 -18.74
N VAL A 134 -15.18 -25.53 -18.42
CA VAL A 134 -14.54 -25.05 -17.18
C VAL A 134 -14.38 -23.51 -17.05
N ILE A 135 -14.95 -22.71 -17.95
CA ILE A 135 -14.89 -21.23 -17.83
C ILE A 135 -16.29 -20.60 -17.66
N CYS A 136 -17.37 -21.33 -17.96
CA CYS A 136 -18.73 -20.79 -17.92
C CYS A 136 -19.50 -21.08 -16.61
N LEU A 137 -18.97 -21.94 -15.73
CA LEU A 137 -19.68 -22.39 -14.52
C LEU A 137 -19.59 -21.42 -13.34
N HIS A 138 -18.46 -20.73 -13.15
CA HIS A 138 -18.29 -19.74 -12.06
C HIS A 138 -19.31 -18.60 -12.14
N SER A 139 -19.58 -18.14 -13.36
CA SER A 139 -20.53 -17.04 -13.58
C SER A 139 -21.97 -17.48 -13.35
N LEU A 140 -22.30 -18.77 -13.54
CA LEU A 140 -23.69 -19.25 -13.53
C LEU A 140 -24.23 -19.37 -12.10
N HIS A 141 -23.43 -19.83 -11.14
CA HIS A 141 -23.87 -20.02 -9.75
C HIS A 141 -24.06 -18.72 -8.98
N TRP A 142 -23.12 -17.78 -9.11
CA TRP A 142 -23.29 -16.46 -8.52
C TRP A 142 -24.47 -15.71 -9.14
N THR A 143 -24.63 -15.82 -10.47
CA THR A 143 -25.80 -15.25 -11.15
C THR A 143 -27.11 -15.87 -10.65
N ALA A 144 -27.16 -17.20 -10.46
CA ALA A 144 -28.34 -17.88 -9.94
C ALA A 144 -28.66 -17.48 -8.48
N LEU A 145 -27.66 -17.36 -7.62
CA LEU A 145 -27.84 -16.91 -6.23
C LEU A 145 -28.33 -15.47 -6.17
N CYS A 146 -27.70 -14.58 -6.93
CA CYS A 146 -28.09 -13.18 -7.09
C CYS A 146 -29.53 -13.05 -7.61
N ALA A 147 -29.90 -13.84 -8.63
CA ALA A 147 -31.25 -13.85 -9.18
C ALA A 147 -32.29 -14.34 -8.17
N ARG A 148 -32.00 -15.40 -7.41
CA ARG A 148 -32.91 -15.94 -6.38
C ARG A 148 -33.12 -15.00 -5.20
N MET A 149 -32.08 -14.26 -4.81
CA MET A 149 -32.15 -13.34 -3.67
C MET A 149 -32.46 -11.89 -4.07
N GLY A 150 -32.61 -11.61 -5.36
CA GLY A 150 -32.81 -10.24 -5.88
C GLY A 150 -31.61 -9.32 -5.61
N MET A 151 -30.42 -9.88 -5.42
CA MET A 151 -29.22 -9.14 -5.04
C MET A 151 -28.35 -8.83 -6.26
N GLU A 152 -27.78 -7.63 -6.30
CA GLU A 152 -26.76 -7.24 -7.27
C GLU A 152 -25.42 -7.15 -6.53
N CYS A 153 -24.38 -7.79 -7.04
CA CYS A 153 -23.08 -7.81 -6.37
C CYS A 153 -21.93 -7.90 -7.38
N PHE A 154 -20.74 -7.67 -6.87
CA PHE A 154 -19.51 -8.00 -7.55
C PHE A 154 -18.47 -8.43 -6.53
N TYR A 155 -17.52 -9.24 -6.94
CA TYR A 155 -16.34 -9.56 -6.14
C TYR A 155 -15.09 -9.49 -7.00
N ILE A 156 -14.00 -9.10 -6.34
CA ILE A 156 -12.67 -9.05 -6.91
C ILE A 156 -11.76 -9.75 -5.91
N ALA A 157 -11.10 -10.83 -6.34
CA ALA A 157 -10.08 -11.50 -5.56
C ALA A 157 -8.73 -11.37 -6.27
N VAL A 158 -7.76 -10.83 -5.55
CA VAL A 158 -6.39 -10.58 -6.03
C VAL A 158 -5.41 -11.41 -5.21
N ARG A 159 -4.25 -11.71 -5.80
CA ARG A 159 -3.16 -12.37 -5.07
C ARG A 159 -2.57 -11.46 -3.99
N GLY A 160 -2.10 -12.07 -2.90
CA GLY A 160 -1.59 -11.36 -1.73
C GLY A 160 -0.09 -11.08 -1.80
N GLY A 161 0.68 -11.95 -2.47
CA GLY A 161 2.11 -11.81 -2.67
C GLY A 161 2.54 -11.97 -4.13
N ILE A 162 3.78 -11.59 -4.42
CA ILE A 162 4.39 -11.76 -5.75
C ILE A 162 4.59 -13.24 -6.08
N GLU A 163 4.86 -14.06 -5.06
CA GLU A 163 5.08 -15.51 -5.18
C GLU A 163 3.78 -16.30 -5.39
N ASP A 164 2.62 -15.68 -5.16
CA ASP A 164 1.33 -16.31 -5.38
C ASP A 164 1.03 -16.34 -6.89
N LEU A 165 0.76 -17.55 -7.40
CA LEU A 165 0.44 -17.81 -8.80
C LEU A 165 -1.08 -17.69 -9.10
N SER A 166 -1.84 -17.09 -8.18
CA SER A 166 -3.29 -16.94 -8.34
C SER A 166 -3.61 -15.82 -9.32
N GLU A 167 -4.38 -16.13 -10.36
CA GLU A 167 -4.90 -15.12 -11.30
C GLU A 167 -5.97 -14.24 -10.64
N LEU A 168 -6.07 -12.99 -11.11
CA LEU A 168 -7.14 -12.05 -10.78
C LEU A 168 -8.51 -12.65 -11.10
N LYS A 169 -9.32 -12.91 -10.07
CA LYS A 169 -10.69 -13.42 -10.23
C LYS A 169 -11.68 -12.28 -10.06
N ILE A 170 -12.51 -12.08 -11.07
CA ILE A 170 -13.48 -10.99 -11.13
C ILE A 170 -14.85 -11.55 -11.49
N PHE A 171 -15.87 -11.11 -10.76
CA PHE A 171 -17.28 -11.37 -11.10
C PHE A 171 -18.10 -10.12 -10.87
N PHE A 172 -19.03 -9.84 -11.78
CA PHE A 172 -19.97 -8.72 -11.68
C PHE A 172 -21.36 -9.15 -12.15
N THR A 173 -22.39 -8.79 -11.40
CA THR A 173 -23.76 -8.79 -11.94
C THR A 173 -23.96 -7.62 -12.91
N LYS A 174 -24.98 -7.71 -13.77
CA LYS A 174 -25.21 -6.74 -14.85
C LYS A 174 -25.37 -5.30 -14.34
N LYS A 175 -26.07 -5.07 -13.22
CA LYS A 175 -26.21 -3.70 -12.67
C LYS A 175 -24.95 -3.25 -11.94
N ALA A 176 -24.27 -4.16 -11.22
CA ALA A 176 -23.00 -3.86 -10.57
C ALA A 176 -21.91 -3.46 -11.59
N GLN A 177 -21.83 -4.15 -12.73
CA GLN A 177 -20.91 -3.80 -13.81
C GLN A 177 -21.21 -2.42 -14.39
N LYS A 178 -22.49 -2.10 -14.61
CA LYS A 178 -22.91 -0.76 -15.06
C LYS A 178 -22.58 0.31 -14.02
N PHE A 179 -22.78 0.04 -12.74
CA PHE A 179 -22.38 0.96 -11.68
C PHE A 179 -20.87 1.27 -11.75
N VAL A 180 -20.03 0.25 -11.83
CA VAL A 180 -18.57 0.47 -11.90
C VAL A 180 -18.17 1.19 -13.20
N SER A 181 -18.71 0.80 -14.34
CA SER A 181 -18.33 1.38 -15.62
C SER A 181 -18.88 2.81 -15.81
N SER A 182 -20.12 3.06 -15.41
CA SER A 182 -20.82 4.32 -15.68
C SER A 182 -20.70 5.34 -14.54
N ILE A 183 -20.74 4.90 -13.28
CA ILE A 183 -20.66 5.79 -12.12
C ILE A 183 -19.21 5.97 -11.68
N LEU A 184 -18.47 4.87 -11.49
CA LEU A 184 -17.05 4.98 -11.10
C LEU A 184 -16.15 5.35 -12.29
N ARG A 185 -16.65 5.27 -13.53
CA ARG A 185 -15.91 5.57 -14.77
C ARG A 185 -14.61 4.78 -14.88
N VAL A 186 -14.62 3.55 -14.38
CA VAL A 186 -13.49 2.64 -14.44
C VAL A 186 -13.97 1.33 -15.03
N GLU A 187 -13.22 0.78 -15.97
CA GLU A 187 -13.52 -0.57 -16.47
C GLU A 187 -13.31 -1.60 -15.33
N PRO A 188 -14.24 -2.54 -15.12
CA PRO A 188 -14.16 -3.57 -14.09
C PRO A 188 -12.80 -4.28 -13.98
N ARG A 189 -12.20 -4.60 -15.14
CA ARG A 189 -10.88 -5.25 -15.19
C ARG A 189 -9.77 -4.32 -14.72
N HIS A 190 -9.80 -3.05 -15.12
CA HIS A 190 -8.86 -2.04 -14.63
C HIS A 190 -8.99 -1.81 -13.12
N LEU A 191 -10.21 -1.87 -12.57
CA LEU A 191 -10.41 -1.81 -11.12
C LEU A 191 -9.73 -2.98 -10.41
N GLY A 192 -9.88 -4.21 -10.93
CA GLY A 192 -9.22 -5.38 -10.38
C GLY A 192 -7.70 -5.33 -10.43
N LEU A 193 -7.13 -4.90 -11.57
CA LEU A 193 -5.68 -4.74 -11.72
C LEU A 193 -5.12 -3.66 -10.78
N LYS A 194 -5.84 -2.53 -10.59
CA LYS A 194 -5.44 -1.50 -9.62
C LYS A 194 -5.40 -2.03 -8.20
N LEU A 195 -6.41 -2.82 -7.82
CA LEU A 195 -6.45 -3.47 -6.52
C LEU A 195 -5.29 -4.46 -6.36
N GLU A 196 -4.98 -5.25 -7.38
CA GLU A 196 -3.88 -6.21 -7.35
C GLU A 196 -2.53 -5.52 -7.19
N VAL A 197 -2.27 -4.47 -7.97
CA VAL A 197 -1.04 -3.67 -7.85
C VAL A 197 -0.92 -3.06 -6.46
N PHE A 198 -2.02 -2.60 -5.88
CA PHE A 198 -2.02 -2.03 -4.52
C PHE A 198 -1.68 -3.08 -3.45
N VAL A 199 -2.30 -4.27 -3.54
CA VAL A 199 -2.11 -5.36 -2.57
C VAL A 199 -0.70 -5.98 -2.70
N VAL A 200 -0.28 -6.32 -3.92
CA VAL A 200 1.02 -6.96 -4.19
C VAL A 200 2.17 -5.98 -3.98
N GLY A 201 2.00 -4.74 -4.42
CA GLY A 201 3.02 -3.71 -4.37
C GLY A 201 3.35 -3.23 -2.95
N LYS A 202 2.59 -3.66 -1.92
CA LYS A 202 2.68 -3.16 -0.54
C LYS A 202 2.92 -1.65 -0.53
N LEU A 203 2.16 -0.91 -1.34
CA LEU A 203 2.29 0.54 -1.38
C LEU A 203 1.78 1.07 -0.04
N SER A 204 2.65 1.11 0.97
CA SER A 204 2.51 2.06 2.07
C SER A 204 2.31 3.41 1.42
N THR A 205 1.28 4.11 1.86
CA THR A 205 0.75 5.40 1.40
C THR A 205 1.79 6.53 1.25
N ASN A 206 3.07 6.26 1.52
CA ASN A 206 4.16 7.22 1.58
C ASN A 206 4.95 7.31 0.25
N ASN A 207 4.85 6.34 -0.66
CA ASN A 207 5.65 6.32 -1.90
C ASN A 207 4.96 6.85 -3.17
N SER A 208 3.71 7.32 -3.09
CA SER A 208 2.94 7.72 -4.29
C SER A 208 2.78 9.24 -4.49
N ARG A 209 3.49 10.10 -3.75
CA ARG A 209 3.50 11.54 -4.08
C ARG A 209 4.52 11.77 -5.21
N PRO A 210 4.15 12.36 -6.36
CA PRO A 210 5.14 12.77 -7.36
C PRO A 210 6.18 13.70 -6.73
N LEU A 211 7.46 13.60 -7.14
CA LEU A 211 8.54 14.43 -6.60
C LEU A 211 8.20 15.94 -6.68
N ASN A 212 7.56 16.35 -7.77
CA ASN A 212 7.11 17.74 -7.96
C ASN A 212 6.12 18.20 -6.87
N LYS A 213 5.27 17.31 -6.36
CA LYS A 213 4.35 17.65 -5.27
C LYS A 213 5.09 17.83 -3.95
N LEU A 214 6.07 16.96 -3.64
CA LEU A 214 6.90 17.10 -2.45
C LEU A 214 7.70 18.42 -2.46
N ILE A 215 8.26 18.76 -3.63
CA ILE A 215 8.98 20.03 -3.83
C ILE A 215 8.04 21.23 -3.64
N ALA A 216 6.82 21.17 -4.16
CA ALA A 216 5.83 22.24 -4.00
C ALA A 216 5.45 22.42 -2.53
N GLU A 217 5.16 21.33 -1.83
CA GLU A 217 4.79 21.31 -0.41
C GLU A 217 5.92 21.88 0.47
N CYS A 218 7.19 21.52 0.21
CA CYS A 218 8.32 22.12 0.91
C CYS A 218 8.40 23.65 0.68
N ARG A 219 8.15 24.12 -0.55
CA ARG A 219 8.20 25.56 -0.87
C ARG A 219 7.08 26.33 -0.19
N GLU A 220 5.88 25.74 -0.13
CA GLU A 220 4.73 26.31 0.56
C GLU A 220 5.02 26.42 2.06
N LEU A 221 5.45 25.34 2.73
CA LEU A 221 5.78 25.38 4.16
C LEU A 221 6.87 26.40 4.50
N ILE A 222 7.94 26.50 3.68
CA ILE A 222 8.99 27.50 3.88
C ILE A 222 8.44 28.92 3.72
N GLN A 223 7.62 29.16 2.70
CA GLN A 223 7.05 30.48 2.41
C GLN A 223 5.99 30.90 3.44
N ASP A 224 5.17 29.97 3.90
CA ASP A 224 4.14 30.20 4.91
C ASP A 224 4.79 30.44 6.27
N GLY A 225 5.82 29.67 6.63
CA GLY A 225 6.60 29.91 7.84
C GLY A 225 7.31 31.26 7.84
N LEU A 226 7.84 31.70 6.70
CA LEU A 226 8.42 33.04 6.55
C LEU A 226 7.35 34.12 6.75
N GLY A 227 6.19 33.96 6.10
CA GLY A 227 5.08 34.90 6.25
C GLY A 227 4.58 34.99 7.69
N PHE A 228 4.53 33.86 8.40
CA PHE A 228 4.11 33.81 9.80
C PHE A 228 5.04 34.62 10.72
N ILE A 229 6.36 34.46 10.59
CA ILE A 229 7.31 35.19 11.45
C ILE A 229 7.35 36.69 11.11
N LEU A 230 7.25 37.06 9.83
CA LEU A 230 7.19 38.47 9.47
C LEU A 230 5.94 39.16 10.02
N LEU A 231 4.80 38.45 10.04
CA LEU A 231 3.59 38.95 10.69
C LEU A 231 3.78 39.13 12.20
N GLU A 232 4.50 38.23 12.86
CA GLU A 232 4.83 38.33 14.28
C GLU A 232 5.71 39.55 14.59
N GLN A 233 6.59 39.94 13.66
CA GLN A 233 7.43 41.14 13.75
C GLN A 233 6.69 42.44 13.34
N ASN A 234 5.38 42.40 13.09
CA ASN A 234 4.55 43.50 12.53
C ASN A 234 4.98 43.99 11.14
N ASP A 235 5.75 43.19 10.40
CA ASP A 235 6.18 43.52 9.05
C ASP A 235 5.13 43.02 8.04
N LEU A 236 4.24 43.93 7.61
CA LEU A 236 3.13 43.63 6.71
C LEU A 236 3.56 43.43 5.24
N HIS A 237 4.86 43.51 4.95
CA HIS A 237 5.33 43.40 3.58
C HIS A 237 5.33 41.94 3.13
N LYS A 238 4.52 41.62 2.11
CA LYS A 238 4.48 40.28 1.51
C LYS A 238 5.80 39.98 0.79
N MET A 239 6.75 39.41 1.52
CA MET A 239 8.06 39.06 0.99
C MET A 239 8.06 37.64 0.41
N LYS A 240 8.56 37.51 -0.81
CA LYS A 240 8.72 36.21 -1.46
C LYS A 240 10.09 35.64 -1.17
N MET A 241 10.15 34.35 -0.83
CA MET A 241 11.40 33.65 -0.51
C MET A 241 12.42 33.75 -1.65
N ASN A 242 13.63 34.24 -1.33
CA ASN A 242 14.73 34.40 -2.28
C ASN A 242 15.92 33.49 -1.92
N TYR A 243 15.97 32.32 -2.54
CA TYR A 243 17.05 31.35 -2.32
C TYR A 243 18.40 31.75 -2.93
N ARG A 244 18.45 32.67 -3.90
CA ARG A 244 19.72 33.05 -4.57
C ARG A 244 20.50 34.05 -3.73
N ASN A 245 19.80 34.96 -3.07
CA ASN A 245 20.39 35.98 -2.23
C ASN A 245 19.83 35.84 -0.81
N TYR A 246 19.88 34.62 -0.27
CA TYR A 246 19.22 34.27 0.98
C TYR A 246 19.75 35.10 2.15
N GLU A 247 21.07 35.13 2.32
CA GLU A 247 21.72 35.87 3.40
C GLU A 247 21.36 37.37 3.35
N CYS A 248 21.55 38.04 2.21
CA CYS A 248 21.29 39.48 2.12
C CYS A 248 19.80 39.85 2.07
N ALA A 249 19.00 39.15 1.26
CA ALA A 249 17.61 39.55 1.03
C ALA A 249 16.64 39.03 2.09
N ILE A 250 16.99 37.99 2.84
CA ILE A 250 16.11 37.43 3.88
C ILE A 250 16.75 37.63 5.25
N VAL A 251 17.95 37.11 5.47
CA VAL A 251 18.55 37.12 6.82
C VAL A 251 18.89 38.54 7.26
N GLU A 252 19.65 39.29 6.46
CA GLU A 252 20.10 40.65 6.82
C GLU A 252 18.97 41.68 6.74
N HIS A 253 18.08 41.57 5.75
CA HIS A 253 17.02 42.54 5.53
C HIS A 253 15.83 42.36 6.50
N CYS A 254 15.47 41.12 6.82
CA CYS A 254 14.32 40.84 7.68
C CYS A 254 14.71 40.39 9.09
N GLY A 255 16.00 40.16 9.37
CA GLY A 255 16.44 39.67 10.68
C GLY A 255 15.91 38.28 11.02
N VAL A 256 15.58 37.45 10.03
CA VAL A 256 15.04 36.09 10.25
C VAL A 256 15.87 35.04 9.54
N ALA A 257 16.13 33.93 10.22
CA ALA A 257 16.90 32.82 9.68
C ALA A 257 16.15 31.49 9.80
N LEU A 258 16.42 30.59 8.86
CA LEU A 258 15.90 29.24 8.85
C LEU A 258 16.96 28.34 9.51
N ILE A 259 16.70 27.92 10.74
CA ILE A 259 17.65 27.13 11.53
C ILE A 259 17.42 25.63 11.36
N ASN A 260 18.44 24.84 11.70
CA ASN A 260 18.41 23.36 11.66
C ASN A 260 18.04 22.79 10.28
N TRP A 261 18.57 23.40 9.22
CA TRP A 261 18.43 22.86 7.88
C TRP A 261 19.00 21.43 7.83
N PRO A 262 18.21 20.41 7.46
CA PRO A 262 18.57 19.00 7.67
C PRO A 262 19.59 18.46 6.65
N LEU A 263 19.99 19.25 5.67
CA LEU A 263 20.88 18.85 4.59
C LEU A 263 22.22 19.54 4.77
N SER A 264 23.30 18.82 4.47
CA SER A 264 24.66 19.38 4.47
C SER A 264 24.77 20.50 3.44
N GLY A 265 25.03 21.73 3.89
CA GLY A 265 25.29 22.88 3.02
C GLY A 265 24.39 24.09 3.30
N VAL A 266 24.37 25.02 2.35
CA VAL A 266 23.61 26.28 2.43
C VAL A 266 22.14 26.05 2.07
N VAL A 267 21.25 26.84 2.66
CA VAL A 267 19.82 26.87 2.32
C VAL A 267 19.65 27.12 0.82
N GLN A 268 18.94 26.22 0.15
CA GLN A 268 18.77 26.25 -1.30
C GLN A 268 17.33 25.91 -1.68
N ASN A 269 16.97 26.22 -2.93
CA ASN A 269 15.63 25.94 -3.44
C ASN A 269 15.35 24.42 -3.39
N PRO A 270 14.18 23.98 -2.88
CA PRO A 270 13.82 22.57 -2.84
C PRO A 270 13.94 21.81 -4.17
N SER A 271 13.81 22.47 -5.32
CA SER A 271 14.02 21.82 -6.62
C SER A 271 15.48 21.53 -6.98
N LYS A 272 16.44 22.11 -6.25
CA LYS A 272 17.88 21.92 -6.46
C LYS A 272 18.52 20.97 -5.45
N ILE A 273 17.77 20.59 -4.41
CA ILE A 273 18.25 19.74 -3.32
C ILE A 273 18.64 18.33 -3.79
N GLY A 274 18.10 17.86 -4.92
CA GLY A 274 18.48 16.61 -5.54
C GLY A 274 17.42 15.52 -5.40
N GLY A 275 17.83 14.33 -4.95
CA GLY A 275 17.03 13.11 -4.99
C GLY A 275 15.80 13.13 -4.07
N ARG A 276 14.81 12.27 -4.38
CA ARG A 276 13.53 12.18 -3.64
C ARG A 276 13.72 12.04 -2.12
N ASN A 277 14.69 11.23 -1.69
CA ASN A 277 14.93 10.97 -0.27
C ASN A 277 15.31 12.26 0.46
N GLN A 278 16.15 13.11 -0.13
CA GLN A 278 16.58 14.38 0.48
C GLN A 278 15.43 15.38 0.60
N VAL A 279 14.55 15.44 -0.40
CA VAL A 279 13.34 16.29 -0.36
C VAL A 279 12.36 15.77 0.71
N GLN A 280 12.23 14.46 0.88
CA GLN A 280 11.40 13.89 1.93
C GLN A 280 11.96 14.18 3.32
N THR A 281 13.27 14.04 3.52
CA THR A 281 13.93 14.41 4.79
C THR A 281 13.71 15.88 5.13
N LEU A 282 13.76 16.77 4.14
CA LEU A 282 13.43 18.19 4.35
C LEU A 282 11.96 18.38 4.74
N LEU A 283 11.04 17.72 4.05
CA LEU A 283 9.61 17.83 4.34
C LEU A 283 9.30 17.36 5.77
N ASP A 284 9.85 16.22 6.17
CA ASP A 284 9.67 15.65 7.49
C ASP A 284 10.25 16.59 8.57
N ALA A 285 11.41 17.20 8.34
CA ALA A 285 12.02 18.17 9.25
C ALA A 285 11.21 19.47 9.39
N LEU A 286 10.60 19.96 8.31
CA LEU A 286 9.71 21.13 8.34
C LEU A 286 8.40 20.81 9.08
N GLN A 287 7.79 19.66 8.83
CA GLN A 287 6.54 19.23 9.48
C GLN A 287 6.73 18.92 10.97
N SER A 288 7.87 18.36 11.35
CA SER A 288 8.22 18.07 12.74
C SER A 288 8.75 19.27 13.52
N ASN A 289 8.74 20.47 12.92
CA ASN A 289 9.32 21.70 13.50
C ASN A 289 10.81 21.58 13.88
N GLN A 290 11.53 20.60 13.34
CA GLN A 290 12.97 20.50 13.51
C GLN A 290 13.69 21.60 12.74
N CYS A 291 13.25 21.87 11.50
CA CYS A 291 13.68 22.99 10.67
C CYS A 291 12.61 24.08 10.73
N LYS A 292 12.95 25.26 11.26
CA LYS A 292 11.97 26.35 11.46
C LYS A 292 12.62 27.72 11.30
N TRP A 293 11.79 28.71 11.04
CA TRP A 293 12.21 30.11 11.05
C TRP A 293 12.36 30.60 12.49
N VAL A 294 13.33 31.48 12.71
CA VAL A 294 13.57 32.14 14.00
C VAL A 294 13.96 33.60 13.73
N SER A 295 13.43 34.51 14.55
CA SER A 295 13.87 35.91 14.60
C SER A 295 15.24 35.97 15.28
N LEU A 296 16.21 36.56 14.60
CA LEU A 296 17.53 36.83 15.16
C LEU A 296 17.46 38.06 16.07
N SER A 297 18.26 38.07 17.13
CA SER A 297 18.51 39.30 17.90
C SER A 297 19.38 40.26 17.09
N GLU A 298 19.42 41.54 17.48
CA GLU A 298 20.27 42.54 16.82
C GLU A 298 21.76 42.17 16.90
N GLU A 299 22.18 41.58 18.02
CA GLU A 299 23.53 41.06 18.22
C GLU A 299 23.83 39.89 17.27
N GLU A 300 22.94 38.90 17.18
CA GLU A 300 23.09 37.75 16.29
C GLU A 300 23.10 38.17 14.81
N LEU A 301 22.25 39.13 14.44
CA LEU A 301 22.20 39.69 13.10
C LEU A 301 23.50 40.41 12.74
N SER A 302 24.02 41.24 13.65
CA SER A 302 25.28 41.98 13.44
C SER A 302 26.48 41.04 13.31
N GLN A 303 26.52 39.97 14.10
CA GLN A 303 27.54 38.93 13.99
C GLN A 303 27.43 38.22 12.65
N ARG A 304 26.21 37.84 12.24
CA ARG A 304 25.96 37.17 10.96
C ARG A 304 26.37 38.02 9.76
N MET A 305 26.09 39.33 9.81
CA MET A 305 26.54 40.28 8.78
C MET A 305 28.07 40.38 8.71
N THR A 306 28.74 40.37 9.87
CA THR A 306 30.21 40.41 9.95
C THR A 306 30.82 39.13 9.37
N ASP A 307 30.28 37.97 9.72
CA ASP A 307 30.71 36.68 9.20
C ASP A 307 30.49 36.57 7.68
N ASN A 308 29.34 37.05 7.18
CA ASN A 308 29.02 37.07 5.76
C ASN A 308 29.98 37.98 4.96
N ARG A 309 30.34 39.14 5.52
CA ARG A 309 31.36 40.03 4.93
C ARG A 309 32.75 39.40 4.94
N ALA A 310 33.13 38.72 6.02
CA ALA A 310 34.39 38.00 6.10
C ALA A 310 34.48 36.87 5.04
N ARG A 311 33.41 36.09 4.88
CA ARG A 311 33.30 35.05 3.84
C ARG A 311 33.43 35.63 2.42
N GLN A 312 32.78 36.78 2.17
CA GLN A 312 32.91 37.49 0.90
C GLN A 312 34.36 37.96 0.65
N ALA A 313 35.06 38.43 1.68
CA ALA A 313 36.47 38.81 1.59
C ALA A 313 37.39 37.60 1.31
N CYS A 314 37.03 36.42 1.83
CA CYS A 314 37.68 35.14 1.55
C CYS A 314 37.33 34.53 0.19
N SER A 315 36.75 35.32 -0.74
CA SER A 315 36.34 34.90 -2.09
C SER A 315 35.18 33.90 -2.17
N GLU A 316 34.40 33.72 -1.10
CA GLU A 316 33.14 32.99 -1.16
C GLU A 316 32.03 33.92 -1.71
N VAL A 317 31.21 33.44 -2.66
CA VAL A 317 30.14 34.24 -3.26
C VAL A 317 28.92 34.25 -2.34
N VAL A 318 28.92 35.12 -1.34
CA VAL A 318 27.80 35.32 -0.41
C VAL A 318 26.78 36.30 -1.00
N TYR A 319 27.28 37.41 -1.57
CA TYR A 319 26.46 38.43 -2.22
C TYR A 319 26.51 38.29 -3.73
N ILE A 320 25.37 38.00 -4.35
CA ILE A 320 25.26 37.96 -5.82
C ILE A 320 24.80 39.34 -6.32
N PRO A 321 25.65 40.09 -7.05
CA PRO A 321 25.26 41.40 -7.57
C PRO A 321 24.12 41.28 -8.57
N ARG A 322 23.16 42.21 -8.51
CA ARG A 322 22.04 42.26 -9.44
C ARG A 322 22.57 42.56 -10.85
N LYS A 323 22.28 41.68 -11.81
CA LYS A 323 22.61 41.90 -13.23
C LYS A 323 22.02 43.24 -13.66
N GLN A 324 22.87 44.18 -14.08
CA GLN A 324 22.40 45.44 -14.64
C GLN A 324 21.55 45.14 -15.88
N ARG A 325 20.36 45.74 -15.92
CA ARG A 325 19.40 45.53 -16.99
C ARG A 325 19.96 46.24 -18.23
N THR A 326 20.41 45.48 -19.21
CA THR A 326 20.74 46.02 -20.54
C THR A 326 19.53 46.78 -21.07
N ALA A 327 19.77 48.01 -21.54
CA ALA A 327 18.75 48.88 -22.11
C ALA A 327 17.94 48.11 -23.18
N PRO A 328 16.63 48.38 -23.32
CA PRO A 328 15.80 47.69 -24.30
C PRO A 328 16.37 47.97 -25.69
N THR A 329 16.93 46.94 -26.33
CA THR A 329 17.25 46.98 -27.76
C THR A 329 15.98 47.31 -28.53
N ALA A 330 16.04 48.36 -29.34
CA ALA A 330 14.95 48.85 -30.16
C ALA A 330 14.26 47.71 -30.92
N LYS A 331 12.92 47.76 -30.94
CA LYS A 331 12.04 46.82 -31.63
C LYS A 331 12.53 46.62 -33.07
N LYS A 332 12.86 45.39 -33.46
CA LYS A 332 12.96 45.01 -34.87
C LYS A 332 11.56 45.09 -35.47
N SER A 333 11.27 46.19 -36.15
CA SER A 333 10.06 46.32 -36.97
C SER A 333 10.05 45.26 -38.06
N ALA A 334 8.86 44.71 -38.33
CA ALA A 334 8.62 43.74 -39.38
C ALA A 334 9.02 44.30 -40.75
N LYS A 335 9.63 43.44 -41.58
CA LYS A 335 10.05 43.74 -42.94
C LYS A 335 8.79 44.02 -43.78
N VAL A 336 8.62 45.25 -44.22
CA VAL A 336 7.62 45.65 -45.24
C VAL A 336 8.02 44.96 -46.55
N ILE A 337 7.12 44.14 -47.08
CA ILE A 337 7.19 43.67 -48.47
C ILE A 337 6.67 44.84 -49.31
N ILE A 338 7.56 45.49 -50.04
CA ILE A 338 7.21 46.50 -51.03
C ILE A 338 6.78 45.74 -52.28
N ASP A 339 5.50 45.85 -52.61
CA ASP A 339 4.95 45.51 -53.91
C ASP A 339 5.33 46.64 -54.87
N SER A 340 5.99 46.30 -55.97
CA SER A 340 6.31 47.23 -57.05
C SER A 340 6.01 46.54 -58.36
N SER A 341 4.77 46.77 -58.80
CA SER A 341 4.31 46.63 -60.16
C SER A 341 5.10 47.56 -61.08
N GLU A 342 5.72 47.03 -62.11
CA GLU A 342 6.13 47.81 -63.28
C GLU A 342 5.60 47.12 -64.54
N SER A 343 4.64 47.79 -65.18
CA SER A 343 4.17 47.48 -66.52
C SER A 343 5.17 48.01 -67.53
N SER A 344 5.56 47.19 -68.50
CA SER A 344 6.00 47.68 -69.81
C SER A 344 5.50 46.74 -70.89
N SER A 345 4.84 47.38 -71.84
CA SER A 345 4.20 46.87 -73.03
C SER A 345 5.19 46.46 -74.14
N ASP A 346 4.67 45.56 -74.97
CA ASP A 346 4.71 45.54 -76.44
C ASP A 346 5.74 44.74 -77.26
N GLU A 347 5.13 44.17 -78.32
CA GLU A 347 5.59 43.78 -79.65
C GLU A 347 6.28 42.43 -79.92
N SER A 348 5.46 41.52 -80.48
CA SER A 348 5.49 41.00 -81.86
C SER A 348 6.83 40.54 -82.48
N ILE A 349 6.82 39.30 -82.98
CA ILE A 349 7.04 38.87 -84.39
C ILE A 349 7.52 37.40 -84.40
N GLY A 350 6.86 36.55 -85.20
CA GLY A 350 7.38 35.25 -85.64
C GLY A 350 6.38 34.11 -85.55
#